data_AF-A0A255RK37-F1
#
_entry.id   AF-A0A255RK37-F1
#
_cell.length_a   1.000
_cell.length_b   1.000
_cell.length_c   1.000
_cell.angle_alpha   90.00
_cell.angle_beta   90.00
_cell.angle_gamma   90.00
#
_symmetry.space_group_name_H-M   'P 1'
#
loop_
_entity.id
_entity.type
_entity.pdbx_description
1 polymer ?
#
loop_
_entity_poly.entity_id
_entity_poly.type
_entity_poly.pdbx_seq_one_letter_code
_entity_poly.pdbx_strand_id
1 'polypeptide(L)'
;MANKRALKKNVNLICDELYIDFIAASLYGNTHDDKILANILETIDKMQSNTLSRISHPEPGMSKGKYFKDLKIQFKTSVLEIADQISNL
;
A
#
# COMPACT_ATOMS: atom_id res chain seq x y z
N MET A 1 -8.18 19.37 11.92
CA MET A 1 -7.45 19.13 10.65
C MET A 1 -6.14 18.34 10.82
N ALA A 2 -5.90 17.69 11.96
CA ALA A 2 -4.69 16.89 12.20
C ALA A 2 -4.75 15.42 11.68
N ASN A 3 -5.93 14.90 11.31
CA ASN A 3 -6.07 13.45 11.05
C ASN A 3 -5.72 13.03 9.60
N LYS A 4 -6.28 13.67 8.56
CA LYS A 4 -6.05 13.24 7.17
C LYS A 4 -4.60 13.37 6.71
N ARG A 5 -3.92 14.47 7.07
CA ARG A 5 -2.51 14.69 6.71
C ARG A 5 -1.60 13.64 7.36
N ALA A 6 -1.80 13.37 8.65
CA ALA A 6 -1.06 12.32 9.35
C ALA A 6 -1.34 10.93 8.75
N LEU A 7 -2.59 10.63 8.43
CA LEU A 7 -2.96 9.35 7.82
C LEU A 7 -2.32 9.15 6.45
N LYS A 8 -2.34 10.17 5.57
CA LYS A 8 -1.62 10.13 4.29
C LYS A 8 -0.12 9.96 4.46
N LYS A 9 0.48 10.66 5.43
CA LYS A 9 1.91 10.51 5.73
C LYS A 9 2.23 9.08 6.15
N ASN A 10 1.42 8.48 7.01
CA ASN A 10 1.63 7.10 7.46
C ASN A 10 1.47 6.09 6.32
N VAL A 11 0.47 6.27 5.43
CA VAL A 11 0.31 5.44 4.23
C VAL A 11 1.57 5.53 3.35
N ASN A 12 2.08 6.74 3.12
CA ASN A 12 3.31 6.93 2.34
C ASN A 12 4.50 6.24 2.99
N LEU A 13 4.72 6.43 4.29
CA LEU A 13 5.84 5.79 5.00
C LEU A 13 5.80 4.25 4.87
N ILE A 14 4.61 3.65 4.99
CA ILE A 14 4.44 2.20 4.83
C ILE A 14 4.70 1.75 3.38
N CYS A 15 4.27 2.55 2.40
CA CYS A 15 4.56 2.23 0.99
C CYS A 15 6.05 2.42 0.67
N ASP A 16 6.70 3.43 1.24
CA ASP A 16 8.15 3.67 1.12
C ASP A 16 8.93 2.46 1.66
N GLU A 17 8.52 1.90 2.80
CA GLU A 17 9.08 0.64 3.34
C GLU A 17 8.88 -0.54 2.36
N LEU A 18 7.68 -0.73 1.81
CA LEU A 18 7.43 -1.77 0.80
C LEU A 18 8.28 -1.59 -0.46
N TYR A 19 8.50 -0.35 -0.93
CA TYR A 19 9.37 -0.10 -2.08
C TYR A 19 10.82 -0.45 -1.76
N ILE A 20 11.31 -0.13 -0.56
CA ILE A 20 12.67 -0.48 -0.13
C ILE A 20 12.83 -2.00 -0.10
N ASP A 21 11.88 -2.72 0.50
CA ASP A 21 11.89 -4.18 0.55
C ASP A 21 11.82 -4.79 -0.86
N PHE A 22 10.98 -4.25 -1.74
CA PHE A 22 10.90 -4.66 -3.14
C PHE A 22 12.20 -4.43 -3.89
N ILE A 23 12.85 -3.27 -3.71
CA ILE A 23 14.14 -2.99 -4.36
C ILE A 23 15.21 -3.96 -3.85
N ALA A 24 15.24 -4.24 -2.54
CA ALA A 24 16.18 -5.21 -1.98
C ALA A 24 15.94 -6.62 -2.55
N ALA A 25 14.69 -7.08 -2.59
CA ALA A 25 14.34 -8.39 -3.12
C ALA A 25 14.58 -8.50 -4.63
N SER A 26 14.30 -7.45 -5.41
CA SER A 26 14.55 -7.47 -6.87
C SER A 26 16.04 -7.50 -7.23
N LEU A 27 16.90 -6.90 -6.40
CA LEU A 27 18.35 -6.88 -6.62
C LEU A 27 19.07 -8.13 -6.10
N TYR A 28 18.61 -8.69 -4.98
CA TYR A 28 19.33 -9.74 -4.25
C TYR A 28 18.56 -11.05 -4.08
N GLY A 29 17.28 -11.09 -4.50
CA GLY A 29 16.43 -12.28 -4.45
C GLY A 29 16.75 -13.30 -5.54
N ASN A 30 15.94 -14.35 -5.63
CA ASN A 30 16.18 -15.46 -6.55
C ASN A 30 15.43 -15.30 -7.89
N THR A 31 14.48 -14.38 -7.95
CA THR A 31 13.58 -14.14 -9.09
C THR A 31 13.90 -12.80 -9.77
N HIS A 32 14.25 -12.86 -11.05
CA HIS A 32 14.53 -11.67 -11.88
C HIS A 32 13.61 -11.59 -13.11
N ASP A 33 12.38 -12.14 -13.02
CA ASP A 33 11.40 -11.99 -14.09
C ASP A 33 10.81 -10.57 -14.07
N ASP A 34 11.20 -9.77 -15.07
CA ASP A 34 10.76 -8.37 -15.24
C ASP A 34 9.24 -8.20 -15.19
N LYS A 35 8.45 -9.18 -15.63
CA LYS A 35 6.99 -9.09 -15.57
C LYS A 35 6.47 -9.22 -14.15
N ILE A 36 7.06 -10.13 -13.37
CA ILE A 36 6.69 -10.31 -11.95
C ILE A 36 7.07 -9.05 -11.18
N LEU A 37 8.29 -8.54 -11.40
CA LEU A 37 8.78 -7.31 -10.76
C LEU A 37 7.90 -6.11 -11.10
N ALA A 38 7.57 -5.91 -12.38
CA ALA A 38 6.68 -4.83 -12.82
C ALA A 38 5.28 -4.93 -12.20
N ASN A 39 4.72 -6.13 -12.11
CA ASN A 39 3.40 -6.34 -11.50
C ASN A 39 3.38 -5.99 -10.00
N ILE A 40 4.43 -6.36 -9.25
CA ILE A 40 4.52 -6.02 -7.82
C ILE A 40 4.64 -4.50 -7.64
N LEU A 41 5.50 -3.85 -8.43
CA LEU A 41 5.65 -2.39 -8.39
C LEU A 41 4.32 -1.66 -8.71
N GLU A 42 3.63 -2.08 -9.78
CA GLU A 42 2.33 -1.51 -10.16
C GLU A 42 1.28 -1.74 -9.06
N THR A 43 1.35 -2.86 -8.35
CA THR A 43 0.42 -3.18 -7.26
C THR A 43 0.65 -2.25 -6.05
N ILE A 44 1.91 -1.94 -5.70
CA ILE A 44 2.23 -0.96 -4.65
C ILE A 44 1.71 0.44 -5.06
N ASP A 45 1.97 0.87 -6.29
CA ASP A 45 1.52 2.18 -6.83
C ASP A 45 0.00 2.33 -6.76
N LYS A 46 -0.74 1.30 -7.21
CA LYS A 46 -2.20 1.27 -7.18
C LYS A 46 -2.74 1.29 -5.76
N MET A 47 -2.16 0.51 -4.85
CA MET A 47 -2.58 0.49 -3.45
C MET A 47 -2.38 1.86 -2.79
N GLN A 48 -1.21 2.49 -2.98
CA GLN A 48 -0.89 3.79 -2.41
C GLN A 48 -1.84 4.87 -2.93
N SER A 49 -1.92 5.02 -4.26
CA SER A 49 -2.74 6.05 -4.90
C SER A 49 -4.22 5.92 -4.55
N ASN A 50 -4.77 4.70 -4.56
CA ASN A 50 -6.15 4.43 -4.17
C ASN A 50 -6.40 4.81 -2.71
N THR A 51 -5.53 4.36 -1.79
CA THR A 51 -5.69 4.65 -0.36
C THR A 51 -5.61 6.15 -0.07
N LEU A 52 -4.67 6.88 -0.67
CA LEU A 52 -4.55 8.33 -0.54
C LEU A 52 -5.77 9.07 -1.08
N SER A 53 -6.33 8.60 -2.19
CA SER A 53 -7.56 9.14 -2.78
C SER A 53 -8.74 8.94 -1.83
N ARG A 54 -8.93 7.73 -1.28
CA ARG A 54 -9.99 7.39 -0.33
C ARG A 54 -9.91 8.17 0.98
N ILE A 55 -8.71 8.48 1.47
CA ILE A 55 -8.53 9.41 2.61
C ILE A 55 -9.05 10.82 2.27
N SER A 56 -8.82 11.26 1.04
CA SER A 56 -9.24 12.58 0.56
C SER A 56 -10.75 12.65 0.36
N HIS A 57 -11.32 11.58 -0.20
CA HIS A 57 -12.70 11.48 -0.66
C HIS A 57 -13.44 10.30 0.00
N PRO A 58 -13.84 10.42 1.29
CA PRO A 58 -14.65 9.40 1.94
C PRO A 58 -16.00 9.19 1.24
N GLU A 59 -16.47 7.93 1.23
CA GLU A 59 -17.74 7.57 0.59
C GLU A 59 -18.94 8.27 1.26
N PRO A 60 -19.84 8.89 0.47
CA PRO A 60 -21.05 9.48 0.99
C PRO A 60 -22.00 8.40 1.53
N GLY A 61 -22.73 8.71 2.60
CA GLY A 61 -23.72 7.80 3.19
C GLY A 61 -23.16 6.82 4.24
N MET A 62 -21.83 6.71 4.42
CA MET A 62 -21.22 5.94 5.50
C MET A 62 -20.74 6.83 6.65
N SER A 63 -20.85 6.33 7.90
CA SER A 63 -20.26 7.05 9.03
C SER A 63 -18.73 7.06 8.93
N LYS A 64 -18.11 8.21 9.28
CA LYS A 64 -16.65 8.39 9.18
C LYS A 64 -15.87 7.31 9.94
N GLY A 65 -16.34 6.92 11.12
CA GLY A 65 -15.69 5.89 11.94
C GLY A 65 -15.69 4.51 11.26
N LYS A 66 -16.83 4.11 10.68
CA LYS A 66 -16.95 2.84 9.94
C LYS A 66 -16.07 2.86 8.69
N TYR A 67 -16.12 3.95 7.93
CA TYR A 67 -15.34 4.13 6.71
C TYR A 67 -13.83 4.00 6.95
N PHE A 68 -13.28 4.75 7.90
CA PHE A 68 -11.84 4.72 8.14
C PHE A 68 -11.36 3.43 8.82
N LYS A 69 -12.23 2.75 9.58
CA LYS A 69 -11.93 1.41 10.12
C LYS A 69 -11.80 0.39 8.99
N ASP A 70 -12.74 0.39 8.06
CA ASP A 70 -12.73 -0.49 6.89
C ASP A 70 -11.53 -0.21 5.97
N LEU A 71 -11.28 1.06 5.65
CA LEU A 71 -10.11 1.49 4.87
C LEU A 71 -8.79 1.01 5.50
N LYS A 72 -8.66 1.09 6.83
CA LYS A 72 -7.46 0.62 7.54
C LYS A 72 -7.29 -0.90 7.43
N ILE A 73 -8.39 -1.66 7.53
CA ILE A 73 -8.36 -3.12 7.41
C ILE A 73 -7.92 -3.51 5.99
N GLN A 74 -8.56 -2.93 4.97
CA GLN A 74 -8.24 -3.21 3.57
C GLN A 74 -6.79 -2.85 3.24
N PHE A 75 -6.34 -1.66 3.64
CA PHE A 75 -4.94 -1.26 3.45
C PHE A 75 -3.96 -2.20 4.13
N LYS A 76 -4.22 -2.59 5.39
CA LYS A 76 -3.37 -3.55 6.11
C LYS A 76 -3.30 -4.90 5.39
N THR A 77 -4.44 -5.42 4.93
CA THR A 77 -4.48 -6.70 4.21
C THR A 77 -3.64 -6.63 2.94
N SER A 78 -3.82 -5.58 2.13
CA SER A 78 -3.02 -5.41 0.90
C SER A 78 -1.52 -5.25 1.18
N VAL A 79 -1.14 -4.54 2.24
CA VAL A 79 0.28 -4.43 2.65
C VAL A 79 0.87 -5.81 2.99
N LEU A 80 0.13 -6.65 3.72
CA LEU A 80 0.60 -8.00 4.06
C LEU A 80 0.71 -8.89 2.83
N GLU A 81 -0.28 -8.86 1.94
CA GLU A 81 -0.25 -9.64 0.70
C GLU A 81 0.93 -9.24 -0.21
N ILE A 82 1.21 -7.94 -0.33
CA ILE A 82 2.35 -7.45 -1.11
C ILE A 82 3.67 -7.82 -0.42
N ALA A 83 3.77 -7.69 0.90
CA ALA A 83 4.98 -8.07 1.64
C ALA A 83 5.29 -9.58 1.46
N ASP A 84 4.26 -10.42 1.51
CA ASP A 84 4.40 -11.85 1.22
C ASP A 84 4.88 -12.08 -0.23
N GLN A 85 4.32 -11.37 -1.21
CA GLN A 85 4.80 -11.46 -2.61
C GLN A 85 6.27 -11.05 -2.75
N ILE A 86 6.68 -9.95 -2.12
CA ILE A 86 8.07 -9.49 -2.12
C ILE A 86 8.99 -10.52 -1.48
N SER A 87 8.59 -11.14 -0.36
CA SER A 87 9.40 -12.15 0.32
C SER A 87 9.62 -13.43 -0.48
N ASN A 88 8.81 -13.65 -1.52
CA ASN A 88 8.87 -14.79 -2.43
C ASN A 88 9.58 -14.45 -3.77
N LEU A 89 10.11 -13.24 -3.93
CA LEU A 89 11.02 -12.89 -5.02
C LEU A 89 12.42 -13.48 -4.77
#